data_AF-A0A1H1AV41-F1
#
_entry.id   AF-A0A1H1AV41-F1
#
_cell.length_a   1.000
_cell.length_b   1.000
_cell.length_c   1.000
_cell.angle_alpha   90.00
_cell.angle_beta   90.00
_cell.angle_gamma   90.00
#
_symmetry.space_group_name_H-M   'P 1'
#
loop_
_entity.id
_entity.type
_entity.pdbx_description
1 polymer ?
#
loop_
_entity_poly.entity_id
_entity_poly.type
_entity_poly.pdbx_seq_one_letter_code
_entity_poly.pdbx_strand_id
1 'polypeptide(L)' 'MFKVVGFILCVQGGGGLINNLFAGSESWFLLNHLGLSTPLTIIGNVLLLIAGVALLVWREPRHDKGEG' A
#
# COMPACT_ATOMS: atom_id res chain seq x y z
N MET A 1 1.84 9.03 -12.72
CA MET A 1 0.71 8.18 -12.27
C MET A 1 1.13 7.20 -11.17
N PHE A 2 2.25 6.48 -11.33
CA PHE A 2 2.75 5.48 -10.36
C PHE A 2 2.92 5.98 -8.93
N LYS A 3 3.39 7.22 -8.74
CA LYS A 3 3.55 7.81 -7.40
C LYS A 3 2.22 7.97 -6.66
N VAL A 4 1.14 8.33 -7.37
CA VAL A 4 -0.20 8.47 -6.77
C VAL A 4 -0.73 7.10 -6.37
N VAL A 5 -0.57 6.09 -7.22
CA VAL A 5 -0.93 4.70 -6.90
C VAL A 5 -0.13 4.19 -5.71
N GLY A 6 1.18 4.40 -5.70
CA GLY A 6 2.05 4.02 -4.59
C GLY A 6 1.65 4.68 -3.27
N PHE A 7 1.29 5.97 -3.31
CA PHE A 7 0.78 6.68 -2.14
C PHE A 7 -0.54 6.10 -1.63
N ILE A 8 -1.50 5.83 -2.52
CA ILE A 8 -2.78 5.22 -2.15
C ILE A 8 -2.55 3.85 -1.49
N LEU A 9 -1.68 3.01 -2.06
CA LEU A 9 -1.35 1.71 -1.49
C LEU A 9 -0.69 1.83 -0.11
N CYS A 10 0.21 2.80 0.09
CA CYS A 10 0.79 3.07 1.40
C CYS A 10 -0.26 3.48 2.44
N VAL A 11 -1.20 4.36 2.06
CA VAL A 11 -2.29 4.79 2.95
C VAL A 11 -3.22 3.62 3.27
N GLN A 12 -3.59 2.81 2.28
CA GLN A 12 -4.45 1.64 2.47
C GLN A 12 -3.79 0.59 3.36
N GLY A 13 -2.56 0.18 3.03
CA GLY A 13 -1.84 -0.84 3.78
C GLY A 13 -1.39 -0.37 5.17
N GLY A 14 -0.77 0.81 5.25
CA GLY A 14 -0.27 1.35 6.52
C GLY A 14 -1.40 1.72 7.47
N GLY A 15 -2.40 2.44 6.99
CA GLY A 15 -3.57 2.81 7.79
C GLY A 15 -4.40 1.59 8.20
N GLY A 16 -4.62 0.65 7.27
CA GLY A 16 -5.32 -0.61 7.56
C GLY A 16 -4.58 -1.47 8.58
N LEU A 17 -3.25 -1.55 8.50
CA LEU A 17 -2.44 -2.28 9.48
C LEU A 17 -2.56 -1.67 10.88
N ILE A 18 -2.39 -0.34 11.00
CA ILE A 18 -2.53 0.37 12.28
C ILE A 18 -3.95 0.15 12.84
N ASN A 19 -4.97 0.22 12.00
CA ASN A 19 -6.36 0.03 12.44
C ASN A 19 -6.60 -1.38 13.01
N ASN A 20 -6.10 -2.42 12.35
CA ASN A 20 -6.24 -3.81 12.82
C ASN A 20 -5.46 -4.07 14.12
N LEU A 21 -4.36 -3.36 14.35
CA LEU A 21 -3.55 -3.52 15.54
C LEU A 21 -4.09 -2.74 16.76
N PHE A 22 -4.74 -1.59 16.55
CA PHE A 22 -5.04 -0.66 17.64
C PHE A 22 -6.50 -0.21 17.76
N ALA A 23 -7.33 -0.31 16.72
CA ALA A 23 -8.66 0.33 16.68
C ALA A 23 -9.84 -0.64 16.46
N GLY A 24 -9.57 -1.84 15.96
CA GLY A 24 -10.37 -3.05 16.20
C GLY A 24 -11.80 -3.16 15.64
N SER A 25 -12.46 -2.13 15.11
CA SER A 25 -13.87 -2.33 14.68
C SER A 25 -14.48 -1.52 13.53
N GLU A 26 -14.04 -0.30 13.19
CA GLU A 26 -14.53 0.37 11.97
C GLU A 26 -13.47 1.25 11.32
N SER A 27 -13.30 1.13 10.00
CA SER A 27 -12.46 2.02 9.20
C SER A 27 -12.74 1.88 7.73
N TRP A 28 -12.39 2.90 6.95
CA TRP A 28 -12.57 2.96 5.50
C TRP A 28 -11.53 2.15 4.69
N PHE A 29 -10.66 1.39 5.36
CA PHE A 29 -9.62 0.60 4.68
C PHE A 29 -10.24 -0.61 3.99
N LEU A 30 -9.87 -0.81 2.72
CA LEU A 30 -10.53 -1.80 1.85
C LEU A 30 -10.52 -3.21 2.45
N LEU A 31 -9.37 -3.67 2.95
CA LEU A 31 -9.20 -5.03 3.46
C LEU A 31 -10.08 -5.35 4.67
N ASN A 32 -10.51 -4.33 5.42
CA ASN A 32 -11.38 -4.50 6.58
C ASN A 32 -12.84 -4.79 6.19
N HIS A 33 -13.20 -4.56 4.93
CA HIS A 33 -14.54 -4.82 4.40
C HIS A 33 -14.63 -6.12 3.61
N LEU A 34 -13.52 -6.84 3.39
CA LEU A 34 -13.49 -8.04 2.56
C LEU A 34 -13.88 -9.33 3.30
N GLY A 35 -14.23 -9.26 4.59
CA GLY A 35 -14.62 -10.42 5.39
C GLY A 35 -13.50 -11.46 5.55
N LEU A 36 -12.23 -11.05 5.39
CA LEU A 36 -11.07 -11.90 5.59
C LEU A 36 -10.84 -12.17 7.09
N SER A 37 -10.21 -13.30 7.41
CA SER A 37 -9.77 -13.55 8.78
C SER A 37 -8.67 -12.56 9.18
N THR A 38 -8.58 -12.24 10.47
CA THR A 38 -7.61 -11.25 11.00
C THR A 38 -6.18 -11.45 10.50
N PRO A 39 -5.61 -12.68 10.48
CA PRO A 39 -4.26 -12.89 9.95
C PRO A 39 -4.14 -12.54 8.46
N LEU A 40 -5.14 -12.89 7.65
CA LEU A 40 -5.16 -12.58 6.21
C LEU A 40 -5.28 -11.08 5.97
N THR A 41 -6.10 -10.38 6.76
CA THR A 41 -6.24 -8.92 6.70
C THR A 41 -4.92 -8.23 7.04
N ILE A 42 -4.21 -8.68 8.08
CA ILE A 42 -2.90 -8.14 8.45
C ILE A 42 -1.87 -8.37 7.34
N ILE A 43 -1.77 -9.60 6.82
CA ILE A 43 -0.86 -9.95 5.72
C ILE A 43 -1.14 -9.08 4.49
N GLY A 44 -2.41 -8.95 4.11
CA GLY A 44 -2.80 -8.12 2.97
C GLY A 44 -2.39 -6.66 3.16
N ASN A 45 -2.58 -6.09 4.35
CA ASN A 45 -2.20 -4.71 4.64
C ASN A 45 -0.68 -4.51 4.53
N VAL A 46 0.11 -5.47 5.02
CA VAL A 46 1.58 -5.48 4.86
C VAL A 46 1.97 -5.52 3.38
N LEU A 47 1.34 -6.38 2.58
CA LEU A 47 1.62 -6.48 1.15
C LEU A 47 1.30 -5.18 0.39
N LEU A 48 0.16 -4.55 0.69
CA LEU A 48 -0.19 -3.25 0.10
C LEU A 48 0.83 -2.18 0.47
N LEU A 49 1.28 -2.15 1.73
CA LEU A 49 2.28 -1.19 2.18
C LEU A 49 3.63 -1.40 1.46
N ILE A 50 4.11 -2.64 1.36
CA ILE A 50 5.35 -2.97 0.66
C ILE A 50 5.25 -2.57 -0.82
N ALA A 51 4.15 -2.91 -1.49
CA ALA A 51 3.93 -2.56 -2.89
C ALA A 51 3.88 -1.04 -3.10
N GLY A 52 3.21 -0.31 -2.18
CA GLY A 52 3.16 1.14 -2.20
C GLY A 52 4.53 1.79 -2.07
N VAL A 53 5.32 1.35 -1.09
CA VAL A 53 6.69 1.84 -0.87
C VAL A 53 7.57 1.54 -2.08
N ALA A 54 7.48 0.31 -2.62
CA ALA A 54 8.22 -0.07 -3.82
C ALA A 54 7.91 0.87 -4.99
N LEU A 55 6.64 1.17 -5.25
CA LEU A 55 6.23 2.10 -6.32
C LEU A 55 6.67 3.55 -6.08
N LEU A 56 6.76 3.98 -4.83
CA LEU A 56 7.22 5.34 -4.49
C LEU A 56 8.74 5.50 -4.66
N VAL A 57 9.50 4.44 -4.34
CA VAL A 57 10.96 4.46 -4.39
C VAL A 57 11.50 4.03 -5.76
N TRP A 58 10.71 3.33 -6.57
CA TRP A 58 11.10 2.95 -7.92
C TRP A 58 11.32 4.21 -8.77
N ARG A 59 12.59 4.51 -9.06
CA ARG A 59 12.95 5.49 -10.08
C ARG A 59 12.61 4.92 -11.44
N GLU A 60 11.82 5.68 -12.20
CA GLU A 60 11.72 5.47 -13.64
C GLU A 60 13.14 5.47 -14.22
N PRO A 61 13.56 4.41 -14.93
CA PRO A 61 14.84 4.42 -15.61
C PRO A 61 14.85 5.64 -16.54
N ARG A 62 15.79 6.55 -16.32
CA ARG A 62 15.98 7.67 -17.24
C ARG A 62 16.26 7.06 -18.60
N HIS A 63 15.37 7.31 -19.55
CA HIS A 63 15.71 7.18 -20.95
C HIS A 63 16.74 8.28 -21.22
N ASP A 64 18.01 7.94 -21.06
CA ASP A 64 19.11 8.83 -21.39
C ASP A 64 19.07 8.99 -22.91
N LYS A 65 18.49 10.11 -23.36
CA LYS A 65 18.60 10.51 -24.75
C LYS A 65 20.05 10.95 -24.94
N GLY A 66 20.92 9.99 -25.25
CA GLY A 66 22.22 10.26 -25.82
C GLY A 66 22.02 10.92 -27.18
N GLU A 67 22.00 12.25 -27.20
CA GLU A 67 22.24 13.03 -28.40
C GLU A 67 23.76 13.13 -28.53
N GLY A 68 24.30 12.42 -29.53
CA GLY A 68 25.70 12.42 -29.92
C GLY A 68 26.08 13.58 -30.83
#